data_AF-A0A8X6MAS6-F1
#
_entry.id   AF-A0A8X6MAS6-F1
#
_cell.length_a   1.000
_cell.length_b   1.000
_cell.length_c   1.000
_cell.angle_alpha   90.00
_cell.angle_beta   90.00
_cell.angle_gamma   90.00
#
_symmetry.space_group_name_H-M   'P 1'
#
loop_
_entity.id
_entity.type
_entity.pdbx_description
1 polymer ?
#
loop_
_entity_poly.entity_id
_entity_poly.type
_entity_poly.pdbx_seq_one_letter_code
_entity_poly.pdbx_strand_id
1 'polypeptide(L)'
;MKSEAVESTEELRVWATVNRSRKFRLHFWEPFFIGTRDDPEFDPRLSWEGKQNKMQVAYEMCLRKYSFHIVENAFLVHSPGVNVYNATKEKHRFKYQHENDKWISIIRKNLTKKYGFNKDC
;
A
#
# COMPACT_ATOMS: atom_id res chain seq x y z
N MET A 1 4.43 -33.93 3.58
CA MET A 1 4.98 -33.72 2.22
C MET A 1 6.15 -32.76 2.36
N LYS A 2 7.39 -33.24 2.29
CA LYS A 2 8.56 -32.33 2.24
C LYS A 2 8.68 -31.90 0.78
N SER A 3 8.46 -30.63 0.49
CA SER A 3 8.76 -30.07 -0.82
C SER A 3 10.27 -30.14 -1.04
N GLU A 4 10.72 -30.85 -2.07
CA GLU A 4 12.07 -30.70 -2.60
C GLU A 4 12.15 -29.37 -3.35
N ALA A 5 12.37 -28.29 -2.59
CA ALA A 5 12.70 -27.00 -3.20
C ALA A 5 14.15 -27.10 -3.71
N VAL A 6 14.33 -27.00 -5.03
CA VAL A 6 15.64 -26.87 -5.66
C VAL A 6 16.00 -25.38 -5.69
N GLU A 7 17.15 -25.04 -5.12
CA GLU A 7 17.65 -23.65 -5.11
C GLU A 7 17.99 -23.21 -6.55
N SER A 8 17.41 -22.09 -6.98
CA SER A 8 17.71 -21.48 -8.28
C SER A 8 18.75 -20.39 -8.11
N THR A 9 19.71 -20.32 -9.04
CA THR A 9 20.73 -19.27 -9.11
C THR A 9 20.37 -18.18 -10.12
N GLU A 10 19.18 -18.25 -10.73
CA GLU A 10 18.72 -17.26 -11.70
C GLU A 10 18.50 -15.89 -11.03
N GLU A 11 19.07 -14.84 -11.64
CA GLU A 11 18.86 -13.47 -11.18
C GLU A 11 17.42 -13.02 -11.42
N LEU A 12 16.86 -12.31 -10.45
CA LEU A 12 15.54 -11.70 -10.56
C LEU A 12 15.55 -10.59 -11.62
N ARG A 13 14.69 -10.71 -12.63
CA ARG A 13 14.59 -9.73 -13.72
C ARG A 13 13.42 -8.78 -13.51
N VAL A 14 13.63 -7.50 -13.85
CA VAL A 14 12.55 -6.51 -13.89
C VAL A 14 11.74 -6.75 -15.16
N TRP A 15 10.49 -7.16 -14.98
CA TRP A 15 9.52 -7.35 -16.06
C TRP A 15 8.98 -6.02 -16.58
N ALA A 16 8.56 -5.14 -15.67
CA ALA A 16 7.91 -3.89 -16.01
C ALA A 16 8.23 -2.81 -14.99
N THR A 17 8.34 -1.56 -15.44
CA THR A 17 8.42 -0.39 -14.57
C THR A 17 7.15 0.42 -14.73
N VAL A 18 6.45 0.66 -13.62
CA VAL A 18 5.16 1.34 -13.61
C VAL A 18 5.17 2.48 -12.62
N ASN A 19 4.44 3.55 -12.94
CA ASN A 19 4.19 4.65 -12.02
C ASN A 19 2.74 4.59 -11.57
N ARG A 20 2.49 4.95 -10.31
CA ARG A 20 1.11 5.01 -9.80
C ARG A 20 0.37 6.16 -10.50
N SER A 21 -0.83 5.86 -11.01
CA SER A 21 -1.70 6.85 -11.63
C SER A 21 -3.17 6.55 -11.32
N ARG A 22 -3.93 7.61 -11.07
CA ARG A 22 -5.37 7.58 -10.84
C ARG A 22 -6.17 7.26 -12.12
N LYS A 23 -5.57 7.36 -13.30
CA LYS A 23 -6.21 7.16 -14.61
C LYS A 23 -6.96 5.83 -14.72
N PHE A 24 -6.49 4.79 -14.04
CA PHE A 24 -7.05 3.43 -14.14
C PHE A 24 -7.99 3.04 -12.99
N ARG A 25 -8.45 3.98 -12.17
CA ARG A 25 -9.25 3.71 -10.94
C ARG A 25 -8.58 2.76 -9.93
N LEU A 26 -7.31 2.39 -10.14
CA LEU A 26 -6.47 1.61 -9.22
C LEU A 26 -6.00 2.42 -8.01
N HIS A 27 -6.62 3.57 -7.73
CA HIS A 27 -6.26 4.40 -6.59
C HIS A 27 -6.54 3.73 -5.26
N PHE A 28 -7.40 2.70 -5.20
CA PHE A 28 -7.62 1.87 -4.01
C PHE A 28 -6.74 0.62 -3.95
N TRP A 29 -5.97 0.34 -5.00
CA TRP A 29 -5.10 -0.83 -5.00
C TRP A 29 -3.88 -0.56 -4.12
N GLU A 30 -3.67 -1.43 -3.13
CA GLU A 30 -2.54 -1.40 -2.20
C GLU A 30 -1.57 -2.54 -2.54
N PRO A 31 -0.52 -2.29 -3.33
CA PRO A 31 0.47 -3.31 -3.61
C PRO A 31 1.23 -3.69 -2.33
N PHE A 32 1.60 -4.96 -2.22
CA PHE A 32 2.75 -5.33 -1.41
C PHE A 32 4.01 -5.08 -2.25
N PHE A 33 4.94 -4.34 -1.68
CA PHE A 33 6.20 -4.03 -2.33
C PHE A 33 7.32 -4.16 -1.30
N ILE A 34 8.51 -4.47 -1.78
CA ILE A 34 9.74 -4.39 -0.99
C ILE A 34 10.31 -3.01 -1.24
N GLY A 35 10.45 -2.26 -0.16
CA GLY A 35 10.80 -0.85 -0.20
C GLY A 35 12.28 -0.57 0.06
N THR A 36 12.65 0.69 -0.08
CA THR A 36 13.95 1.22 0.36
C THR A 36 13.79 2.09 1.61
N ARG A 37 14.91 2.55 2.19
CA ARG A 37 14.88 3.51 3.30
C ARG A 37 14.33 4.88 2.89
N ASP A 38 14.33 5.20 1.60
CA ASP A 38 13.86 6.49 1.09
C ASP A 38 12.34 6.52 0.86
N ASP A 39 11.66 5.40 1.09
CA ASP A 39 10.23 5.28 0.92
C ASP A 39 9.49 6.09 1.98
N PRO A 40 8.29 6.63 1.67
CA PRO A 40 7.51 7.35 2.66
C PRO A 40 7.17 6.47 3.86
N GLU A 41 7.40 7.01 5.06
CA GLU A 41 7.00 6.35 6.29
C GLU A 41 5.49 6.35 6.48
N PHE A 42 5.01 5.35 7.21
CA PHE A 42 3.64 5.31 7.69
C PHE A 42 3.39 6.42 8.70
N ASP A 43 2.31 7.17 8.50
CA ASP A 43 1.90 8.16 9.50
C ASP A 43 1.42 7.46 10.79
N PRO A 44 2.05 7.72 11.95
CA PRO A 44 1.76 7.01 13.20
C PRO A 44 0.37 7.33 13.75
N ARG A 45 -0.32 8.35 13.22
CA ARG A 45 -1.69 8.72 13.62
C ARG A 45 -2.74 7.82 12.97
N LEU A 46 -2.38 7.09 11.92
CA LEU A 46 -3.29 6.18 11.23
C LEU A 46 -3.24 4.80 11.89
N SER A 47 -4.41 4.34 12.33
CA SER A 47 -4.58 3.02 12.92
C SER A 47 -4.76 1.95 11.84
N TRP A 48 -4.27 0.73 12.10
CA TRP A 48 -4.53 -0.42 11.23
C TRP A 48 -6.01 -0.82 11.25
N GLU A 49 -6.66 -0.68 12.41
CA GLU A 49 -8.06 -1.01 12.65
C GLU A 49 -8.98 -0.22 11.70
N GLY A 50 -8.71 1.07 11.50
CA GLY A 50 -9.48 1.90 10.58
C GLY A 50 -9.33 1.51 9.10
N LYS A 51 -8.38 0.63 8.77
CA LYS A 51 -7.95 0.27 7.40
C LYS A 51 -7.44 1.50 6.62
N GLN A 52 -7.02 1.27 5.37
CA GLN A 52 -6.54 2.30 4.43
C GLN A 52 -5.34 3.12 4.94
N ASN A 53 -4.64 2.68 5.97
CA ASN A 53 -3.47 3.35 6.52
C ASN A 53 -2.33 3.41 5.48
N LYS A 54 -2.24 2.44 4.57
CA LYS A 54 -1.29 2.41 3.44
C LYS A 54 -1.61 3.42 2.34
N MET A 55 -2.83 3.97 2.33
CA MET A 55 -3.24 4.91 1.28
C MET A 55 -2.49 6.24 1.34
N GLN A 56 -2.05 6.66 2.54
CA GLN A 56 -1.19 7.84 2.68
C GLN A 56 0.16 7.61 1.97
N VAL A 57 0.83 6.49 2.25
CA VAL A 57 2.11 6.13 1.62
C VAL A 57 1.96 6.07 0.10
N ALA A 58 0.91 5.41 -0.39
CA ALA A 58 0.64 5.30 -1.81
C ALA A 58 0.38 6.66 -2.49
N TYR A 59 -0.30 7.58 -1.80
CA TYR A 59 -0.53 8.93 -2.30
C TYR A 59 0.76 9.74 -2.35
N GLU A 60 1.60 9.66 -1.31
CA GLU A 60 2.90 10.31 -1.29
C GLU A 60 3.85 9.80 -2.38
N MET A 61 3.91 8.48 -2.58
CA MET A 61 4.67 7.87 -3.68
C MET A 61 4.21 8.37 -5.05
N CYS A 62 2.89 8.53 -5.26
CA CYS A 62 2.35 9.10 -6.49
C CYS A 62 2.82 10.55 -6.71
N LEU A 63 2.75 11.39 -5.68
CA LEU A 63 3.21 12.78 -5.75
C LEU A 63 4.72 12.88 -6.00
N ARG A 64 5.51 11.96 -5.44
CA ARG A 64 6.97 11.86 -5.65
C ARG A 64 7.36 11.25 -7.00
N LYS A 65 6.39 10.89 -7.87
CA LYS A 65 6.62 10.18 -9.14
C LYS A 65 7.42 8.88 -8.97
N TYR A 66 7.14 8.15 -7.89
CA TYR A 66 7.82 6.91 -7.56
C TYR A 66 7.59 5.83 -8.62
N SER A 67 8.66 5.14 -9.02
CA SER A 67 8.63 4.05 -9.99
C SER A 67 8.66 2.70 -9.27
N PHE A 68 7.72 1.85 -9.63
CA PHE A 68 7.60 0.48 -9.13
C PHE A 68 8.16 -0.48 -10.17
N HIS A 69 9.11 -1.30 -9.75
CA HIS A 69 9.62 -2.41 -10.57
C HIS A 69 8.85 -3.68 -10.23
N ILE A 70 8.17 -4.23 -11.23
CA ILE A 70 7.54 -5.55 -11.14
C ILE A 70 8.58 -6.56 -11.59
N VAL A 71 8.82 -7.56 -10.76
CA VAL A 71 9.90 -8.55 -10.91
C VAL A 71 9.32 -9.90 -11.30
N GLU A 72 9.98 -10.61 -12.22
CA GLU A 72 9.59 -11.96 -12.65
C GLU A 72 9.88 -13.00 -11.57
N ASN A 73 9.09 -14.07 -11.53
CA ASN A 73 9.27 -15.23 -10.62
C ASN A 73 9.26 -14.90 -9.11
N ALA A 74 8.87 -13.68 -8.73
CA ALA A 74 8.65 -13.30 -7.35
C ALA A 74 7.19 -13.54 -6.95
N PHE A 75 6.96 -14.38 -5.94
CA PHE A 75 5.63 -14.63 -5.39
C PHE A 75 5.64 -14.43 -3.87
N LEU A 76 4.59 -13.76 -3.37
CA LEU A 76 4.37 -13.60 -1.94
C LEU A 76 3.40 -14.67 -1.47
N VAL A 77 3.87 -15.61 -0.66
CA VAL A 77 3.01 -16.58 0.01
C VAL A 77 2.60 -16.01 1.36
N HIS A 78 1.30 -15.87 1.58
CA HIS A 78 0.76 -15.63 2.90
C HIS A 78 -0.11 -16.82 3.31
N SER A 79 -0.09 -17.19 4.60
CA SER A 79 -1.08 -18.11 5.14
C SER A 79 -2.30 -17.29 5.57
N PRO A 80 -3.43 -17.32 4.82
CA PRO A 80 -4.63 -16.64 5.28
C PRO A 80 -5.15 -17.29 6.55
N GLY A 81 -5.38 -16.48 7.59
CA GLY A 81 -6.35 -16.86 8.62
C GLY A 81 -7.76 -16.89 8.03
N VAL A 82 -8.63 -17.76 8.54
CA VAL A 82 -10.05 -17.77 8.12
C VAL A 82 -10.71 -16.48 8.62
N ASN A 83 -10.95 -15.54 7.71
CA ASN A 83 -11.69 -14.32 8.00
C ASN A 83 -13.19 -14.60 8.00
N VAL A 84 -13.73 -14.99 9.17
CA VAL A 84 -15.17 -15.08 9.37
C VAL A 84 -15.72 -13.68 9.62
N TYR A 85 -16.73 -13.28 8.84
CA TYR A 85 -17.43 -12.02 9.06
C TYR A 85 -17.99 -11.93 10.48
N ASN A 86 -17.71 -10.83 11.16
CA ASN A 86 -18.18 -10.59 12.52
C ASN A 86 -18.70 -9.15 12.64
N ALA A 87 -20.03 -9.01 12.69
CA ALA A 87 -20.70 -7.72 12.72
C ALA A 87 -20.29 -6.85 13.92
N THR A 88 -20.02 -7.46 15.08
CA THR A 88 -19.57 -6.74 16.28
C THR A 88 -18.17 -6.15 16.10
N LYS A 89 -17.25 -6.92 15.49
CA LYS A 89 -15.90 -6.43 15.14
C LYS A 89 -15.99 -5.28 14.12
N GLU A 90 -16.85 -5.41 13.13
CA GLU A 90 -17.08 -4.34 12.15
C GLU A 90 -17.67 -3.07 12.79
N LYS A 91 -18.59 -3.21 13.74
CA LYS A 91 -19.13 -2.06 14.49
C LYS A 91 -18.05 -1.37 15.32
N HIS A 92 -17.19 -2.14 15.98
CA HIS A 92 -16.06 -1.60 16.76
C HIS A 92 -15.05 -0.85 15.88
N ARG A 93 -14.96 -1.22 14.59
CA ARG A 93 -14.06 -0.61 13.61
C ARG A 93 -14.44 0.82 13.24
N PHE A 94 -15.73 1.15 13.23
CA PHE A 94 -16.21 2.45 12.71
C PHE A 94 -15.59 3.66 13.40
N LYS A 95 -15.27 3.58 14.70
CA LYS A 95 -14.60 4.67 15.41
C LYS A 95 -13.21 4.97 14.84
N TYR A 96 -12.43 3.93 14.58
CA TYR A 96 -11.09 4.04 14.00
C TYR A 96 -11.14 4.48 12.54
N GLN A 97 -12.13 4.02 11.79
CA GLN A 97 -12.35 4.46 10.42
C GLN A 97 -12.60 5.98 10.38
N HIS A 98 -13.50 6.48 11.23
CA HIS A 98 -13.82 7.89 11.30
C HIS A 98 -12.61 8.77 11.70
N GLU A 99 -11.78 8.29 12.63
CA GLU A 99 -10.54 8.95 13.02
C GLU A 99 -9.52 8.95 11.87
N ASN A 100 -9.32 7.80 11.22
CA ASN A 100 -8.42 7.69 10.06
C ASN A 100 -8.86 8.62 8.93
N ASP A 101 -10.16 8.70 8.62
CA ASP A 101 -10.68 9.56 7.54
C ASP A 101 -10.36 11.04 7.79
N LYS A 102 -10.46 11.50 9.05
CA LYS A 102 -10.08 12.86 9.45
C LYS A 102 -8.58 13.10 9.24
N TRP A 103 -7.74 12.17 9.71
CA TRP A 103 -6.30 12.28 9.57
C TRP A 103 -5.87 12.23 8.11
N ILE A 104 -6.41 11.31 7.30
CA ILE A 104 -6.13 11.21 5.86
C ILE A 104 -6.43 12.53 5.15
N SER A 105 -7.54 13.20 5.47
CA SER A 105 -7.87 14.51 4.88
C SER A 105 -6.80 15.57 5.17
N ILE A 106 -6.32 15.62 6.41
CA ILE A 106 -5.25 16.55 6.83
C ILE A 106 -3.92 16.20 6.16
N ILE A 107 -3.56 14.91 6.18
CA ILE A 107 -2.31 14.41 5.61
C ILE A 107 -2.27 14.68 4.10
N ARG A 108 -3.35 14.41 3.36
CA ARG A 108 -3.42 14.70 1.93
C ARG A 108 -3.18 16.18 1.64
N LYS A 109 -3.81 17.09 2.39
CA LYS A 109 -3.57 18.54 2.25
C LYS A 109 -2.11 18.90 2.49
N ASN A 110 -1.49 18.35 3.53
CA ASN A 110 -0.09 18.60 3.86
C ASN A 110 0.85 18.08 2.76
N LEU A 111 0.60 16.88 2.24
CA LEU A 111 1.38 16.28 1.16
C LEU A 111 1.22 17.05 -0.15
N THR A 112 0.00 17.47 -0.50
CA THR A 112 -0.26 18.34 -1.65
C THR A 112 0.48 19.67 -1.50
N LYS A 113 0.53 20.25 -0.30
CA LYS A 113 1.29 21.48 -0.04
C LYS A 113 2.80 21.26 -0.17
N LYS A 114 3.30 20.10 0.26
CA LYS A 114 4.73 19.76 0.24
C LYS A 114 5.26 19.46 -1.17
N TYR A 115 4.54 18.65 -1.95
CA TYR A 115 4.99 18.14 -3.25
C TYR A 115 4.28 18.77 -4.46
N GLY A 116 3.25 19.59 -4.22
CA GLY A 116 2.40 20.16 -5.26
C GLY A 116 1.17 19.31 -5.56
N PHE A 117 0.17 19.95 -6.18
CA PHE A 117 -1.05 19.27 -6.61
C PHE A 117 -0.82 18.52 -7.93
N ASN A 118 -1.19 17.24 -7.95
CA ASN A 118 -1.23 16.42 -9.15
C ASN A 118 -2.60 15.76 -9.28
N LYS A 119 -3.32 16.05 -10.37
CA LYS A 119 -4.66 15.51 -10.68
C LYS A 119 -4.66 14.01 -10.99
N ASP A 120 -3.51 13.49 -11.41
CA ASP A 120 -3.32 12.08 -11.73
C ASP A 120 -2.96 11.27 -10.47
N CYS A 121 -2.95 11.94 -9.31
CA CYS A 121 -2.99 11.40 -7.95
C CYS A 121 -4.31 11.85 -7.26
#